data_AF-J9G1Y8-F1
#
_entry.id   AF-J9G1Y8-F1
#
_cell.length_a   1.000
_cell.length_b   1.000
_cell.length_c   1.000
_cell.angle_alpha   90.00
_cell.angle_beta   90.00
_cell.angle_gamma   90.00
#
_symmetry.space_group_name_H-M   'P 1'
#
loop_
_entity.id
_entity.type
_entity.pdbx_description
1 polymer ?
#
loop_
_entity_poly.entity_id
_entity_poly.type
_entity_poly.pdbx_seq_one_letter_code
_entity_poly.pdbx_strand_id
1 'polypeptide(L)'
;GVKKIYIGEVPRENFFMSSILPLILIGGLLVFVITMMNRQMAGGANSKLMNFGKSHARMTTDADKKVTFKDVAGLKEEKEELEEIVDFLRDPKKYIKVGARIPKGVLLVGPPGTGKTLLAKAVAGEAGVPFFSISGSDFVEMFVGVGASRVRDLFEDAKKNAPCIIFIDEIDAVARRRGTGMGGGHDEREQTLNQLL
;
A
#
# COMPACT_ATOMS: atom_id res chain seq x y z
N GLY A 1 -56.66 -51.28 -68.26
CA GLY A 1 -56.10 -49.92 -68.43
C GLY A 1 -55.17 -49.63 -67.28
N VAL A 2 -53.92 -49.21 -67.56
CA VAL A 2 -52.81 -49.13 -66.59
C VAL A 2 -52.88 -47.85 -65.76
N LYS A 3 -52.61 -47.95 -64.45
CA LYS A 3 -52.53 -46.81 -63.52
C LYS A 3 -51.10 -46.28 -63.50
N LYS A 4 -50.89 -45.01 -63.86
CA LYS A 4 -49.59 -44.32 -63.73
C LYS A 4 -49.43 -43.77 -62.31
N ILE A 5 -48.28 -44.05 -61.70
CA ILE A 5 -47.84 -43.47 -60.43
C ILE A 5 -46.65 -42.56 -60.75
N TYR A 6 -46.71 -41.31 -60.30
CA TYR A 6 -45.60 -40.36 -60.40
C TYR A 6 -44.86 -40.37 -59.07
N ILE A 7 -43.55 -40.63 -59.11
CA ILE A 7 -42.66 -40.56 -57.94
C ILE A 7 -42.09 -39.15 -57.90
N GLY A 8 -42.38 -38.39 -56.85
CA GLY A 8 -41.79 -37.07 -56.62
C GLY A 8 -40.32 -37.19 -56.22
N GLU A 9 -39.48 -36.26 -56.70
CA GLU A 9 -38.07 -36.21 -56.34
C GLU A 9 -37.90 -35.96 -54.83
N VAL A 10 -37.13 -36.80 -54.16
CA VAL A 10 -36.79 -36.63 -52.74
C VAL A 10 -35.80 -35.47 -52.63
N PRO A 11 -36.05 -34.44 -51.77
CA PRO A 11 -35.12 -33.34 -51.61
C PRO A 11 -33.80 -33.86 -51.06
N ARG A 12 -32.69 -33.66 -51.79
CA ARG A 12 -31.36 -33.95 -51.28
C ARG A 12 -31.01 -32.92 -50.20
N GLU A 13 -30.90 -33.37 -48.97
CA GLU A 13 -30.37 -32.56 -47.88
C GLU A 13 -28.91 -32.23 -48.19
N ASN A 14 -28.60 -30.94 -48.31
CA ASN A 14 -27.23 -30.48 -48.52
C ASN A 14 -26.44 -30.72 -47.23
N PHE A 15 -25.83 -31.90 -47.11
CA PHE A 15 -24.97 -32.31 -45.98
C PHE A 15 -23.92 -31.25 -45.61
N PHE A 16 -23.47 -30.48 -46.60
CA PHE A 16 -22.53 -29.36 -46.43
C PHE A 16 -23.14 -28.22 -45.59
N MET A 17 -24.42 -27.91 -45.79
CA MET A 17 -25.09 -26.81 -45.11
C MET A 17 -25.62 -27.20 -43.73
N SER A 18 -26.02 -28.46 -43.55
CA SER A 18 -26.49 -28.97 -42.25
C SER A 18 -25.36 -29.34 -41.28
N SER A 19 -24.20 -29.78 -41.77
CA SER A 19 -23.10 -30.25 -40.90
C SER A 19 -21.94 -29.26 -40.73
N ILE A 20 -21.61 -28.46 -41.73
CA ILE A 20 -20.43 -27.57 -41.67
C ILE A 20 -20.77 -26.19 -41.10
N LEU A 21 -21.96 -25.67 -41.38
CA LEU A 21 -22.41 -24.37 -40.86
C LEU A 21 -22.47 -24.32 -39.31
N PRO A 22 -23.03 -25.33 -38.60
CA PRO A 22 -23.06 -25.31 -37.14
C PRO A 22 -21.65 -25.44 -36.54
N LEU A 23 -20.77 -26.23 -37.19
CA LEU A 23 -19.41 -26.46 -36.71
C LEU A 23 -18.57 -25.17 -36.76
N ILE A 24 -18.70 -24.40 -37.85
CA ILE A 24 -18.03 -23.10 -38.00
C ILE A 24 -18.57 -22.07 -37.00
N LEU A 25 -19.89 -22.05 -36.78
CA LEU A 25 -20.51 -21.14 -35.79
C LEU A 25 -20.03 -21.44 -34.36
N ILE A 26 -19.98 -22.71 -33.97
CA ILE A 26 -19.48 -23.12 -32.64
C ILE A 26 -17.99 -22.82 -32.51
N GLY A 27 -17.18 -23.13 -33.53
CA GLY A 27 -15.75 -22.81 -33.55
C GLY A 27 -15.46 -21.32 -33.45
N GLY A 28 -16.20 -20.50 -34.20
CA GLY A 28 -16.10 -19.03 -34.15
C GLY A 28 -16.51 -18.45 -32.81
N LEU A 29 -17.60 -18.97 -32.20
CA LEU A 29 -18.05 -18.57 -30.88
C LEU A 29 -17.01 -18.92 -29.79
N LEU A 30 -16.41 -20.11 -29.85
CA LEU A 30 -15.37 -20.52 -28.89
C LEU A 30 -14.14 -19.62 -28.98
N VAL A 31 -13.66 -19.31 -30.20
CA VAL A 31 -12.52 -18.40 -30.39
C VAL A 31 -12.86 -16.98 -29.92
N PHE A 32 -14.09 -16.49 -30.16
CA PHE A 32 -14.56 -15.20 -29.67
C PHE A 32 -14.61 -15.14 -28.13
N VAL A 33 -15.11 -16.18 -27.48
CA VAL A 33 -15.15 -16.28 -26.01
C VAL A 33 -13.73 -16.35 -25.42
N ILE A 34 -12.83 -17.13 -26.02
CA ILE A 34 -11.43 -17.25 -25.56
C ILE A 34 -10.70 -15.91 -25.71
N THR A 35 -10.88 -15.21 -26.84
CA THR A 35 -10.27 -13.89 -27.05
C THR A 35 -10.85 -12.81 -26.14
N MET A 36 -12.14 -12.89 -25.78
CA MET A 36 -12.77 -12.00 -24.80
C MET A 36 -12.27 -12.28 -23.37
N MET A 37 -12.16 -13.55 -22.96
CA MET A 37 -11.65 -13.94 -21.64
C MET A 37 -10.17 -13.57 -21.46
N ASN A 38 -9.34 -13.79 -22.49
CA ASN A 38 -7.93 -13.37 -22.45
C ASN A 38 -7.78 -11.85 -22.36
N ARG A 39 -8.70 -11.08 -22.95
CA ARG A 39 -8.75 -9.61 -22.82
C ARG A 39 -9.18 -9.16 -21.43
N GLN A 40 -10.08 -9.88 -20.75
CA GLN A 40 -10.46 -9.58 -19.37
C GLN A 40 -9.40 -9.99 -18.34
N MET A 41 -8.65 -11.07 -18.58
CA MET A 41 -7.51 -11.44 -17.73
C MET A 41 -6.30 -10.50 -17.88
N ALA A 42 -6.08 -9.95 -19.07
CA ALA A 42 -5.09 -8.89 -19.28
C ALA A 42 -5.55 -7.51 -18.77
N GLY A 43 -6.85 -7.34 -18.51
CA GLY A 43 -7.49 -6.09 -18.12
C GLY A 43 -7.97 -6.04 -16.66
N GLY A 44 -7.04 -5.82 -15.72
CA GLY A 44 -7.32 -5.04 -14.51
C GLY A 44 -7.94 -5.71 -13.28
N ALA A 45 -8.31 -6.99 -13.30
CA ALA A 45 -8.81 -7.67 -12.09
C ALA A 45 -7.68 -8.26 -11.21
N ASN A 46 -6.59 -8.72 -11.83
CA ASN A 46 -5.47 -9.36 -11.14
C ASN A 46 -4.47 -8.37 -10.51
N SER A 47 -4.52 -7.09 -10.89
CA SER A 47 -3.67 -6.04 -10.31
C SER A 47 -4.16 -5.55 -8.95
N LYS A 48 -5.46 -5.71 -8.65
CA LYS A 48 -6.03 -5.28 -7.37
C LYS A 48 -5.65 -6.19 -6.22
N LEU A 49 -5.51 -7.50 -6.44
CA LEU A 49 -5.13 -8.45 -5.41
C LEU A 49 -3.63 -8.39 -5.07
N MET A 50 -2.77 -8.09 -6.05
CA MET A 50 -1.31 -7.96 -5.85
C MET A 50 -0.88 -6.65 -5.16
N ASN A 51 -1.78 -5.68 -5.00
CA ASN A 51 -1.47 -4.39 -4.37
C ASN A 51 -1.87 -4.30 -2.88
N PHE A 52 -2.50 -5.33 -2.30
CA PHE A 52 -2.95 -5.32 -0.89
C PHE A 52 -1.81 -5.33 0.13
N GLY A 53 -0.60 -5.75 -0.25
CA GLY A 53 0.55 -5.84 0.64
C GLY A 53 1.47 -4.62 0.66
N LYS A 54 1.41 -3.75 -0.36
CA LYS A 54 2.33 -2.61 -0.48
C LYS A 54 1.94 -1.50 0.50
N SER A 55 2.94 -0.94 1.16
CA SER A 55 2.77 0.24 2.02
C SER A 55 2.14 1.40 1.25
N HIS A 56 1.06 1.98 1.80
CA HIS A 56 0.44 3.22 1.33
C HIS A 56 1.16 4.48 1.85
N ALA A 57 2.36 4.34 2.42
CA ALA A 57 3.12 5.45 2.94
C ALA A 57 3.33 6.51 1.83
N ARG A 58 2.83 7.72 2.07
CA ARG A 58 3.06 8.84 1.18
C ARG A 58 4.49 9.33 1.40
N MET A 59 5.38 8.99 0.47
CA MET A 59 6.67 9.66 0.36
C MET A 59 6.40 11.08 -0.11
N THR A 60 6.71 12.07 0.73
CA THR A 60 6.58 13.47 0.34
C THR A 60 7.86 13.85 -0.41
N THR A 61 7.88 13.63 -1.74
CA THR A 61 9.02 14.02 -2.59
C THR A 61 8.86 15.46 -3.07
N ASP A 62 9.61 16.36 -2.43
CA ASP A 62 10.07 17.70 -2.89
C ASP A 62 9.08 18.73 -3.51
N ALA A 63 7.80 18.42 -3.69
CA ALA A 63 6.82 19.33 -4.30
C ALA A 63 5.87 20.00 -3.29
N ASP A 64 5.75 19.47 -2.06
CA ASP A 64 5.07 20.15 -0.97
C ASP A 64 6.02 21.17 -0.34
N LYS A 65 5.52 22.39 -0.10
CA LYS A 65 6.23 23.46 0.63
C LYS A 65 7.01 22.85 1.80
N LYS A 66 8.34 22.97 1.76
CA LYS A 66 9.23 22.56 2.87
C LYS A 66 8.84 23.37 4.10
N VAL A 67 8.07 22.73 4.99
CA VAL A 67 7.73 23.28 6.31
C VAL A 67 9.03 23.31 7.12
N THR A 68 9.31 24.42 7.77
CA THR A 68 10.50 24.65 8.61
C THR A 68 10.09 25.09 10.01
N PHE A 69 11.03 25.25 10.94
CA PHE A 69 10.69 25.72 12.29
C PHE A 69 10.11 27.13 12.32
N LYS A 70 10.31 27.91 11.25
CA LYS A 70 9.69 29.23 11.06
C LYS A 70 8.17 29.14 10.84
N ASP A 71 7.69 28.04 10.28
CA ASP A 71 6.27 27.82 9.99
C ASP A 71 5.50 27.28 11.21
N VAL A 72 6.21 26.88 12.27
CA VAL A 72 5.62 26.45 13.54
C VAL A 72 5.61 27.64 14.49
N ALA A 73 4.45 28.02 15.02
CA ALA A 73 4.35 29.08 16.02
C ALA A 73 4.62 28.53 17.43
N GLY A 74 5.33 29.29 18.28
CA GLY A 74 5.62 28.89 19.66
C GLY A 74 6.61 27.72 19.76
N LEU A 75 6.42 26.88 20.79
CA LEU A 75 7.18 25.66 21.07
C LEU A 75 8.71 25.87 21.10
N LYS A 76 9.17 26.89 21.83
CA LYS A 76 10.59 27.28 21.81
C LYS A 76 11.49 26.19 22.39
N GLU A 77 11.11 25.64 23.54
CA GLU A 77 11.87 24.62 24.25
C GLU A 77 11.90 23.32 23.43
N GLU A 78 10.77 22.91 22.86
CA GLU A 78 10.68 21.69 22.04
C GLU A 78 11.44 21.82 20.72
N LYS A 79 11.48 23.01 20.12
CA LYS A 79 12.30 23.26 18.93
C LYS A 79 13.79 23.19 19.24
N GLU A 80 14.22 23.75 20.36
CA GLU A 80 15.63 23.71 20.80
C GLU A 80 16.08 22.27 21.05
N GLU A 81 15.24 21.44 21.68
CA GLU A 81 15.52 20.01 21.85
C GLU A 81 15.60 19.27 20.49
N LEU A 82 14.72 19.62 19.56
CA LEU A 82 14.70 19.02 18.22
C LEU A 82 15.82 19.52 17.29
N GLU A 83 16.48 20.66 17.59
CA GLU A 83 17.65 21.13 16.84
C GLU A 83 18.81 20.12 16.91
N GLU A 84 18.97 19.40 18.02
CA GLU A 84 19.97 18.33 18.13
C GLU A 84 19.69 17.20 17.13
N ILE A 85 18.42 16.84 16.95
CA ILE A 85 17.99 15.82 15.98
C ILE A 85 18.24 16.32 14.56
N VAL A 86 18.01 17.61 14.29
CA VAL A 86 18.31 18.23 13.00
C VAL A 86 19.82 18.21 12.69
N ASP A 87 20.70 18.60 13.62
CA ASP A 87 22.17 18.57 13.41
C ASP A 87 22.64 17.13 13.15
N PHE A 88 22.08 16.16 13.88
CA PHE A 88 22.37 14.75 13.65
C PHE A 88 21.96 14.27 12.25
N LEU A 89 20.77 14.61 11.79
CA LEU A 89 20.29 14.21 10.46
C LEU A 89 21.11 14.85 9.33
N ARG A 90 21.66 16.05 9.55
CA ARG A 90 22.53 16.74 8.59
C ARG A 90 23.95 16.15 8.53
N ASP A 91 24.57 15.84 9.66
CA ASP A 91 25.90 15.20 9.72
C ASP A 91 25.95 14.03 10.72
N PRO A 92 25.39 12.86 10.37
CA PRO A 92 25.39 11.71 11.25
C PRO A 92 26.81 11.15 11.51
N LYS A 93 27.78 11.44 10.63
CA LYS A 93 29.16 10.93 10.75
C LYS A 93 29.90 11.59 11.91
N LYS A 94 29.64 12.87 12.19
CA LYS A 94 30.19 13.60 13.34
C LYS A 94 29.89 12.89 14.66
N TYR A 95 28.65 12.45 14.85
CA TYR A 95 28.17 11.80 16.08
C TYR A 95 28.71 10.37 16.25
N ILE A 96 28.78 9.60 15.16
CA ILE A 96 29.31 8.23 15.18
C ILE A 96 30.81 8.24 15.57
N LYS A 97 31.58 9.21 15.06
CA LYS A 97 33.03 9.32 15.33
C LYS A 97 33.35 9.56 16.80
N VAL A 98 32.50 10.29 17.52
CA VAL A 98 32.67 10.59 18.94
C VAL A 98 32.04 9.53 19.85
N GLY A 99 31.49 8.44 19.28
CA GLY A 99 30.85 7.36 20.03
C GLY A 99 29.51 7.73 20.66
N ALA A 100 28.87 8.81 20.19
CA ALA A 100 27.57 9.24 20.71
C ALA A 100 26.50 8.20 20.37
N ARG A 101 25.63 7.89 21.34
CA ARG A 101 24.53 6.96 21.14
C ARG A 101 23.39 7.69 20.43
N ILE A 102 23.13 7.28 19.20
CA ILE A 102 22.08 7.88 18.37
C ILE A 102 20.70 7.51 18.95
N PRO A 103 19.82 8.49 19.25
CA PRO A 103 18.45 8.22 19.61
C PRO A 103 17.74 7.55 18.43
N LYS A 104 17.19 6.36 18.66
CA LYS A 104 16.53 5.56 17.60
C LYS A 104 15.10 6.01 17.31
N GLY A 105 14.53 6.87 18.16
CA GLY A 105 13.17 7.39 18.01
C GLY A 105 12.88 8.48 19.04
N VAL A 106 11.93 9.35 18.70
CA VAL A 106 11.43 10.44 19.55
C VAL A 106 9.91 10.29 19.63
N LEU A 107 9.35 10.39 20.84
CA LEU A 107 7.90 10.33 21.06
C LEU A 107 7.39 11.72 21.44
N LEU A 108 6.61 12.33 20.55
CA LEU A 108 5.98 13.62 20.81
C LEU A 108 4.66 13.40 21.55
N VAL A 109 4.57 13.86 22.80
CA VAL A 109 3.38 13.71 23.65
C VAL A 109 2.73 15.07 23.89
N GLY A 110 1.41 15.14 23.76
CA GLY A 110 0.65 16.34 24.10
C GLY A 110 -0.79 16.26 23.61
N PRO A 111 -1.66 17.21 24.01
CA PRO A 111 -3.05 17.29 23.57
C PRO A 111 -3.21 17.26 22.03
N PRO A 112 -4.36 16.81 21.49
CA PRO A 112 -4.62 16.92 20.06
C PRO A 112 -4.59 18.40 19.61
N GLY A 113 -4.12 18.65 18.38
CA GLY A 113 -4.06 20.01 17.83
C GLY A 113 -2.83 20.85 18.23
N THR A 114 -1.90 20.33 19.04
CA THR A 114 -0.67 21.06 19.42
C THR A 114 0.43 21.12 18.34
N GLY A 115 0.12 20.71 17.11
CA GLY A 115 1.07 20.81 15.99
C GLY A 115 2.16 19.74 15.97
N LYS A 116 2.03 18.60 16.67
CA LYS A 116 3.02 17.49 16.64
C LYS A 116 3.41 17.06 15.23
N THR A 117 2.42 16.82 14.36
CA THR A 117 2.64 16.44 12.96
C THR A 117 3.32 17.56 12.17
N LEU A 118 3.00 18.83 12.46
CA LEU A 118 3.63 19.99 11.82
C LEU A 118 5.09 20.14 12.27
N LEU A 119 5.37 19.94 13.55
CA LEU A 119 6.71 19.97 14.14
C LEU A 119 7.59 18.86 13.56
N ALA A 120 7.08 17.63 13.42
CA ALA A 120 7.81 16.53 12.79
C ALA A 120 8.18 16.82 11.33
N LYS A 121 7.25 17.41 10.56
CA LYS A 121 7.53 17.88 9.18
C LYS A 121 8.58 18.99 9.16
N ALA A 122 8.52 19.91 10.13
CA ALA A 122 9.50 20.98 10.27
C ALA A 122 10.92 20.45 10.54
N VAL A 123 11.08 19.43 11.38
CA VAL A 123 12.39 18.78 11.63
C VAL A 123 12.96 18.20 10.32
N ALA A 124 12.14 17.51 9.53
CA ALA A 124 12.60 16.98 8.24
C ALA A 124 12.96 18.08 7.25
N GLY A 125 12.17 19.16 7.20
CA GLY A 125 12.42 20.31 6.34
C GLY A 125 13.68 21.08 6.74
N GLU A 126 13.95 21.25 8.03
CA GLU A 126 15.19 21.83 8.55
C GLU A 126 16.40 20.94 8.24
N ALA A 127 16.28 19.63 8.42
CA ALA A 127 17.35 18.69 8.09
C ALA A 127 17.55 18.50 6.59
N GLY A 128 16.56 18.83 5.76
CA GLY A 128 16.58 18.63 4.32
C GLY A 128 16.50 17.15 3.92
N VAL A 129 15.87 16.31 4.74
CA VAL A 129 15.79 14.85 4.55
C VAL A 129 14.38 14.41 4.14
N PRO A 130 14.23 13.25 3.47
CA PRO A 130 12.91 12.71 3.14
C PRO A 130 12.04 12.46 4.39
N PHE A 131 10.74 12.73 4.25
CA PHE A 131 9.74 12.52 5.30
C PHE A 131 8.71 11.48 4.86
N PHE A 132 8.68 10.36 5.56
CA PHE A 132 7.69 9.30 5.39
C PHE A 132 6.64 9.44 6.49
N SER A 133 5.36 9.48 6.12
CA SER A 133 4.24 9.59 7.07
C SER A 133 3.31 8.41 6.91
N ILE A 134 2.91 7.81 8.02
CA ILE A 134 1.90 6.75 8.10
C ILE A 134 1.04 6.96 9.35
N SER A 135 -0.25 6.60 9.29
CA SER A 135 -1.09 6.60 10.49
C SER A 135 -0.94 5.25 11.21
N GLY A 136 -0.89 5.28 12.54
CA GLY A 136 -0.91 4.09 13.38
C GLY A 136 -2.15 3.23 13.12
N SER A 137 -3.28 3.86 12.80
CA SER A 137 -4.49 3.15 12.40
C SER A 137 -4.32 2.30 11.13
N ASP A 138 -3.42 2.68 10.22
CA ASP A 138 -3.21 1.98 8.94
C ASP A 138 -2.55 0.60 9.12
N PHE A 139 -2.03 0.34 10.33
CA PHE A 139 -1.46 -0.94 10.73
C PHE A 139 -2.46 -1.87 11.41
N VAL A 140 -3.68 -1.41 11.67
CA VAL A 140 -4.75 -2.20 12.30
C VAL A 140 -5.77 -2.55 11.21
N GLU A 141 -5.59 -3.70 10.58
CA GLU A 141 -6.41 -4.13 9.44
C GLU A 141 -7.25 -5.37 9.80
N MET A 142 -8.29 -5.64 8.99
CA MET A 142 -9.13 -6.83 9.19
C MET A 142 -8.43 -8.13 8.75
N PHE A 143 -7.32 -8.03 8.01
CA PHE A 143 -6.61 -9.16 7.41
C PHE A 143 -5.27 -9.42 8.11
N VAL A 144 -5.10 -10.63 8.63
CA VAL A 144 -3.89 -11.06 9.34
C VAL A 144 -2.63 -10.84 8.49
N GLY A 145 -1.63 -10.17 9.05
CA GLY A 145 -0.30 -10.02 8.44
C GLY A 145 -0.15 -8.86 7.45
N VAL A 146 -1.23 -8.16 7.09
CA VAL A 146 -1.17 -6.98 6.20
C VAL A 146 -0.45 -5.81 6.88
N GLY A 147 -0.77 -5.53 8.16
CA GLY A 147 -0.08 -4.50 8.94
C GLY A 147 1.43 -4.75 9.03
N ALA A 148 1.83 -5.97 9.37
CA ALA A 148 3.22 -6.40 9.45
C ALA A 148 3.99 -6.26 8.12
N SER A 149 3.35 -6.55 6.98
CA SER A 149 3.97 -6.33 5.66
C SER A 149 4.21 -4.86 5.38
N ARG A 150 3.24 -3.99 5.68
CA ARG A 150 3.37 -2.53 5.48
C ARG A 150 4.50 -1.94 6.32
N VAL A 151 4.67 -2.40 7.56
CA VAL A 151 5.80 -2.00 8.41
C VAL A 151 7.12 -2.36 7.74
N ARG A 152 7.30 -3.59 7.28
CA ARG A 152 8.55 -4.01 6.61
C ARG A 152 8.83 -3.17 5.37
N ASP A 153 7.86 -3.03 4.49
CA ASP A 153 7.98 -2.25 3.25
C ASP A 153 8.35 -0.78 3.54
N LEU A 154 7.69 -0.16 4.54
CA LEU A 154 8.01 1.21 4.99
C LEU A 154 9.47 1.33 5.44
N PHE A 155 9.96 0.41 6.27
CA PHE A 155 11.33 0.45 6.75
C PHE A 155 12.35 0.09 5.65
N GLU A 156 12.01 -0.77 4.70
CA GLU A 156 12.86 -1.05 3.54
C GLU A 156 13.02 0.19 2.65
N ASP A 157 11.94 0.90 2.37
CA ASP A 157 11.99 2.12 1.57
C ASP A 157 12.67 3.27 2.29
N ALA A 158 12.48 3.40 3.62
CA ALA A 158 13.20 4.37 4.43
C ALA A 158 14.72 4.11 4.44
N LYS A 159 15.15 2.85 4.55
CA LYS A 159 16.58 2.47 4.50
C LYS A 159 17.23 2.86 3.17
N LYS A 160 16.52 2.74 2.04
CA LYS A 160 17.01 3.14 0.72
C LYS A 160 17.18 4.66 0.59
N ASN A 161 16.43 5.44 1.36
CA ASN A 161 16.40 6.90 1.34
C ASN A 161 17.07 7.53 2.57
N ALA A 162 17.90 6.79 3.29
CA ALA A 162 18.58 7.30 4.49
C ALA A 162 19.65 8.37 4.14
N PRO A 163 19.82 9.43 4.94
CA PRO A 163 19.07 9.75 6.17
C PRO A 163 17.65 10.24 5.87
N CYS A 164 16.66 9.80 6.66
CA CYS A 164 15.25 10.17 6.52
C CYS A 164 14.52 10.15 7.87
N ILE A 165 13.29 10.68 7.91
CA ILE A 165 12.39 10.61 9.06
C ILE A 165 11.18 9.75 8.72
N ILE A 166 10.86 8.79 9.59
CA ILE A 166 9.60 8.07 9.59
C ILE A 166 8.73 8.62 10.71
N PHE A 167 7.58 9.18 10.36
CA PHE A 167 6.57 9.68 11.29
C PHE A 167 5.38 8.73 11.32
N ILE A 168 5.07 8.23 12.51
CA ILE A 168 3.89 7.40 12.80
C ILE A 168 2.94 8.25 13.64
N ASP A 169 1.87 8.75 13.03
CA ASP A 169 0.81 9.45 13.76
C ASP A 169 -0.06 8.43 14.52
N GLU A 170 -0.76 8.84 15.59
CA GLU A 170 -1.69 7.95 16.32
C GLU A 170 -1.13 6.56 16.67
N ILE A 171 0.14 6.49 17.07
CA ILE A 171 0.81 5.21 17.39
C ILE A 171 0.13 4.44 18.53
N ASP A 172 -0.62 5.14 19.38
CA ASP A 172 -1.44 4.56 20.43
C ASP A 172 -2.53 3.61 19.89
N ALA A 173 -2.99 3.81 18.65
CA ALA A 173 -3.92 2.89 17.98
C ALA A 173 -3.33 1.47 17.83
N VAL A 174 -2.02 1.37 17.59
CA VAL A 174 -1.30 0.09 17.47
C VAL A 174 -0.89 -0.44 18.85
N ALA A 175 -0.54 0.44 19.78
CA ALA A 175 -0.02 0.08 21.09
C ALA A 175 -1.11 -0.38 22.09
N ARG A 176 -2.39 -0.11 21.84
CA ARG A 176 -3.46 -0.43 22.78
C ARG A 176 -3.83 -1.93 22.78
N ARG A 177 -3.34 -2.67 23.78
CA ARG A 177 -3.90 -3.98 24.17
C ARG A 177 -5.36 -3.78 24.61
N ARG A 178 -6.34 -4.28 23.85
CA ARG A 178 -7.70 -4.50 24.39
C ARG A 178 -7.67 -5.79 25.20
N GLY A 179 -8.08 -5.69 26.46
CA GLY A 179 -8.28 -6.83 27.35
C GLY A 179 -9.37 -7.77 26.84
N THR A 180 -9.12 -9.07 27.05
CA THR A 180 -10.11 -10.15 27.21
C THR A 180 -11.39 -10.01 26.40
N GLY A 181 -11.30 -10.09 25.08
CA GLY A 181 -12.45 -10.32 24.21
C GLY A 181 -12.12 -11.49 23.31
N MET A 182 -12.80 -12.63 23.47
CA MET A 182 -12.73 -13.79 22.58
C MET A 182 -13.04 -13.35 21.14
N GLY A 183 -12.00 -13.21 20.32
CA GLY A 183 -12.10 -12.89 18.89
C GLY A 183 -10.71 -12.64 18.31
N GLY A 184 -10.33 -13.40 17.28
CA GLY A 184 -8.97 -13.53 16.74
C GLY A 184 -8.29 -12.30 16.12
N GLY A 185 -8.55 -11.09 16.62
CA GLY A 185 -7.81 -9.86 16.27
C GLY A 185 -6.59 -9.60 17.15
N HIS A 186 -6.28 -10.49 18.10
CA HIS A 186 -5.12 -10.35 19.00
C HIS A 186 -3.80 -10.62 18.27
N ASP A 187 -3.80 -11.61 17.38
CA ASP A 187 -2.58 -12.12 16.74
C ASP A 187 -1.98 -11.16 15.71
N GLU A 188 -2.81 -10.42 14.97
CA GLU A 188 -2.33 -9.49 13.94
C GLU A 188 -1.64 -8.25 14.53
N ARG A 189 -2.18 -7.70 15.62
CA ARG A 189 -1.60 -6.51 16.27
C ARG A 189 -0.28 -6.83 16.95
N GLU A 190 -0.19 -7.96 17.66
CA GLU A 190 1.09 -8.38 18.27
C GLU A 190 2.12 -8.71 17.20
N GLN A 191 1.72 -9.32 16.07
CA GLN A 191 2.63 -9.56 14.96
C GLN A 191 3.14 -8.24 14.36
N THR A 192 2.27 -7.25 14.18
CA THR A 192 2.64 -5.94 13.61
C THR A 192 3.51 -5.13 14.58
N LEU A 193 3.19 -5.15 15.88
CA LEU A 193 4.00 -4.52 16.94
C LEU A 193 5.41 -5.12 17.01
N ASN A 194 5.52 -6.45 16.95
CA ASN A 194 6.82 -7.13 16.95
C ASN A 194 7.65 -6.88 15.70
N GLN A 195 7.08 -6.32 14.62
CA GLN A 195 7.84 -5.87 13.46
C GLN A 195 8.31 -4.41 13.58
N LEU A 196 7.67 -3.63 14.47
CA LEU A 196 8.08 -2.26 14.80
C LEU A 196 9.18 -2.22 15.86
N LEU A 197 9.25 -3.24 16.74
CA LEU A 197 10.26 -3.43 17.79
C LEU A 197 11.55 -4.04 17.25
#